data_AF-A0AB34Y8Z4-F1
#
_entry.id   AF-A0AB34Y8Z4-F1
#
_cell.length_a   1.000
_cell.length_b   1.000
_cell.length_c   1.000
_cell.angle_alpha   90.00
_cell.angle_beta   90.00
_cell.angle_gamma   90.00
#
_symmetry.space_group_name_H-M   'P 1'
#
loop_
_entity.id
_entity.type
_entity.pdbx_description
1 polymer ?
#
loop_
_entity_poly.entity_id
_entity_poly.type
_entity_poly.pdbx_seq_one_letter_code
_entity_poly.pdbx_strand_id
1 'polypeptide(L)'
;MKTILVAGAVGVIGRAILEHYEQKKDVRVIGLSRRRPEFKTRAEHISVDLLDKADTASKLGTVDGTTHIVYAAYKELPTRHELVAPNLAMLCNIVKTVEQTSPSLQHVTLMQGGKAYGCHLGPFPTPAREDDPRHISPNFYYDQEDFLRVHSVGKQW
;
A
#
# COMPACT_ATOMS: atom_id res chain seq x y z
N MET A 1 -3.50 17.19 -12.97
CA MET A 1 -3.88 17.10 -11.54
C MET A 1 -3.45 15.74 -11.04
N LYS A 2 -2.83 15.63 -9.86
CA LYS A 2 -2.46 14.31 -9.30
C LYS A 2 -3.63 13.73 -8.50
N THR A 3 -3.83 12.42 -8.61
CA THR A 3 -4.82 11.68 -7.81
C THR A 3 -4.06 10.63 -7.00
N ILE A 4 -4.05 10.81 -5.68
CA ILE A 4 -3.30 9.97 -4.74
C ILE A 4 -4.27 9.06 -4.00
N LEU A 5 -4.11 7.75 -4.19
CA LEU A 5 -4.90 6.72 -3.54
C LEU A 5 -4.12 6.16 -2.35
N VAL A 6 -4.60 6.39 -1.13
CA VAL A 6 -3.90 6.03 0.11
C VAL A 6 -4.54 4.80 0.75
N ALA A 7 -3.90 3.64 0.61
CA ALA A 7 -4.34 2.41 1.26
C ALA A 7 -3.90 2.37 2.73
N GLY A 8 -4.86 2.18 3.65
CA GLY A 8 -4.60 2.26 5.09
C GLY A 8 -4.80 3.66 5.67
N ALA A 9 -5.76 4.42 5.13
CA ALA A 9 -6.03 5.83 5.47
C ALA A 9 -6.20 6.13 6.97
N VAL A 10 -6.75 5.19 7.75
CA VAL A 10 -6.95 5.35 9.21
C VAL A 10 -5.75 4.93 10.05
N GLY A 11 -4.70 4.38 9.43
CA GLY A 11 -3.45 4.03 10.11
C GLY A 11 -2.57 5.26 10.36
N VAL A 12 -1.55 5.09 11.20
CA VAL A 12 -0.61 6.18 11.59
C VAL A 12 0.02 6.84 10.35
N ILE A 13 0.56 6.03 9.44
CA ILE A 13 1.20 6.52 8.21
C ILE A 13 0.16 7.10 7.24
N GLY A 14 -0.94 6.37 7.01
CA GLY A 14 -2.01 6.81 6.10
C GLY A 14 -2.58 8.17 6.49
N ARG A 15 -2.85 8.39 7.78
CA ARG A 15 -3.33 9.68 8.29
C ARG A 15 -2.34 10.82 8.01
N ALA A 16 -1.05 10.62 8.28
CA ALA A 16 -0.03 11.63 8.02
C ALA A 16 0.06 11.98 6.52
N ILE A 17 -0.09 10.98 5.65
CA ILE A 17 -0.12 11.18 4.19
C ILE A 17 -1.34 12.01 3.78
N LEU A 18 -2.52 11.70 4.32
CA LEU A 18 -3.74 12.49 4.07
C LEU A 18 -3.53 13.94 4.51
N GLU A 19 -3.11 14.15 5.77
CA GLU A 19 -2.87 15.49 6.33
C GLU A 19 -1.88 16.30 5.47
N HIS A 20 -0.85 15.67 4.91
CA HIS A 20 0.11 16.31 4.03
C HIS A 20 -0.50 16.73 2.68
N TYR A 21 -1.13 15.79 1.96
CA TYR A 21 -1.63 16.05 0.61
C TYR A 21 -2.89 16.91 0.59
N GLU A 22 -3.66 16.94 1.68
CA GLU A 22 -4.77 17.87 1.86
C GLU A 22 -4.34 19.34 1.91
N GLN A 23 -3.06 19.65 2.12
CA GLN A 23 -2.61 21.05 2.03
C GLN A 23 -2.32 21.49 0.59
N LYS A 24 -2.32 20.56 -0.37
CA LYS A 24 -2.03 20.83 -1.79
C LYS A 24 -3.34 21.11 -2.54
N LYS A 25 -3.37 22.14 -3.38
CA LYS A 25 -4.57 22.56 -4.12
C LYS A 25 -4.77 21.80 -5.44
N ASP A 26 -3.70 21.21 -5.94
CA ASP A 26 -3.59 20.51 -7.23
C ASP A 26 -3.58 18.98 -7.09
N VAL A 27 -3.93 18.48 -5.90
CA VAL A 27 -3.96 17.07 -5.55
C VAL A 27 -5.36 16.67 -5.08
N ARG A 28 -5.93 15.70 -5.80
CA ARG A 28 -7.07 14.92 -5.32
C ARG A 28 -6.52 13.78 -4.46
N VAL A 29 -7.02 13.63 -3.25
CA VAL A 29 -6.57 12.60 -2.31
C VAL A 29 -7.75 11.75 -1.88
N ILE A 30 -7.57 10.42 -2.02
CA ILE A 30 -8.61 9.43 -1.75
C ILE A 30 -8.05 8.44 -0.73
N GLY A 31 -8.68 8.36 0.44
CA GLY A 31 -8.32 7.43 1.51
C GLY A 31 -9.11 6.13 1.43
N LEU A 32 -8.40 5.00 1.45
CA LEU A 32 -8.97 3.66 1.47
C LEU A 32 -8.81 3.00 2.85
N SER A 33 -9.91 2.52 3.40
CA SER A 33 -9.92 1.74 4.65
C SER A 33 -11.31 1.15 4.89
N ARG A 34 -11.40 0.04 5.63
CA ARG A 34 -12.69 -0.59 5.97
C ARG A 34 -13.59 0.30 6.86
N ARG A 35 -12.99 1.14 7.70
CA ARG A 35 -13.69 2.06 8.60
C ARG A 35 -13.50 3.49 8.10
N ARG A 36 -14.51 4.34 8.29
CA ARG A 36 -14.36 5.77 8.02
C ARG A 36 -13.36 6.39 9.00
N PRO A 37 -12.57 7.39 8.57
CA PRO A 37 -11.78 8.22 9.47
C PRO A 37 -12.66 8.90 10.53
N GLU A 38 -12.24 8.83 11.79
CA GLU A 38 -12.87 9.55 12.92
C GLU A 38 -12.20 10.92 13.17
N PHE A 39 -11.13 11.22 12.43
CA PHE A 39 -10.46 12.51 12.45
C PHE A 39 -10.95 13.41 11.31
N LYS A 40 -10.78 14.72 11.47
CA LYS A 40 -11.14 15.70 10.43
C LYS A 40 -10.23 15.52 9.22
N THR A 41 -10.82 15.28 8.07
CA THR A 41 -10.16 15.07 6.77
C THR A 41 -11.09 15.58 5.68
N ARG A 42 -10.54 16.19 4.63
CA ARG A 42 -11.26 16.56 3.41
C ARG A 42 -11.08 15.54 2.27
N ALA A 43 -10.23 14.53 2.49
CA ALA A 43 -10.01 13.45 1.55
C ALA A 43 -11.32 12.72 1.26
N GLU A 44 -11.50 12.32 0.00
CA GLU A 44 -12.56 11.39 -0.35
C GLU A 44 -12.28 10.07 0.36
N HIS A 45 -13.31 9.44 0.95
CA HIS A 45 -13.16 8.14 1.59
C HIS A 45 -13.90 7.07 0.82
N ILE A 46 -13.20 5.96 0.56
CA ILE A 46 -13.81 4.76 0.01
C ILE A 46 -13.63 3.64 1.02
N SER A 47 -14.77 3.13 1.49
CA SER A 47 -14.83 2.04 2.46
C SER A 47 -14.60 0.70 1.76
N VAL A 48 -13.38 0.18 1.70
CA VAL A 48 -13.02 -1.04 0.95
C VAL A 48 -12.29 -2.07 1.83
N ASP A 49 -12.62 -3.35 1.64
CA ASP A 49 -11.81 -4.46 2.13
C ASP A 49 -10.86 -4.94 1.03
N LEU A 50 -9.58 -4.59 1.15
CA LEU A 50 -8.56 -4.96 0.16
C LEU A 50 -8.28 -6.47 0.11
N LEU A 51 -8.68 -7.22 1.14
CA LEU A 51 -8.53 -8.67 1.12
C LEU A 51 -9.60 -9.33 0.24
N ASP A 52 -10.76 -8.67 0.09
CA ASP A 52 -11.81 -9.10 -0.81
C ASP A 52 -11.57 -8.51 -2.22
N LYS A 53 -11.19 -9.40 -3.15
CA LYS A 53 -10.93 -9.04 -4.54
C LYS A 53 -12.16 -8.46 -5.24
N ALA A 54 -13.34 -8.99 -4.97
CA ALA A 54 -14.59 -8.52 -5.59
C ALA A 54 -14.98 -7.15 -5.03
N ASP A 55 -14.84 -6.95 -3.72
CA ASP A 55 -15.06 -5.65 -3.09
C ASP A 55 -14.10 -4.58 -3.62
N THR A 56 -12.82 -4.94 -3.75
CA THR A 56 -11.79 -4.06 -4.32
C THR A 56 -12.11 -3.68 -5.76
N ALA A 57 -12.45 -4.66 -6.60
CA ALA A 57 -12.82 -4.43 -7.99
C ALA A 57 -14.08 -3.57 -8.13
N SER A 58 -15.11 -3.82 -7.31
CA SER A 58 -16.36 -3.06 -7.36
C SER A 58 -16.17 -1.60 -6.92
N LYS A 59 -15.41 -1.36 -5.85
CA LYS A 59 -15.28 -0.02 -5.25
C LYS A 59 -14.19 0.83 -5.88
N LEU A 60 -13.13 0.22 -6.40
CA LEU A 60 -12.05 0.93 -7.10
C LEU A 60 -12.19 0.87 -8.62
N GLY A 61 -13.14 0.07 -9.13
CA GLY A 61 -13.51 -0.05 -10.54
C GLY A 61 -13.88 1.28 -11.19
N THR A 62 -14.41 2.21 -10.40
CA THR A 62 -14.87 3.53 -10.84
C THR A 62 -13.92 4.67 -10.45
N VAL A 63 -12.80 4.35 -9.80
CA VAL A 63 -11.80 5.34 -9.38
C VAL A 63 -10.81 5.55 -10.52
N ASP A 64 -11.25 6.32 -11.50
CA ASP A 64 -10.45 6.69 -12.67
C ASP A 64 -9.42 7.79 -12.34
N GLY A 65 -8.47 7.97 -13.27
CA GLY A 65 -7.48 9.05 -13.18
C GLY A 65 -6.54 8.94 -11.98
N THR A 66 -6.43 7.77 -11.34
CA THR A 66 -5.44 7.53 -10.28
C THR A 66 -4.05 7.64 -10.90
N THR A 67 -3.18 8.44 -10.28
CA THR A 67 -1.80 8.59 -10.75
C THR A 67 -0.80 7.99 -9.77
N HIS A 68 -1.11 7.96 -8.48
CA HIS A 68 -0.22 7.38 -7.48
C HIS A 68 -1.00 6.50 -6.49
N ILE A 69 -0.43 5.37 -6.12
CA ILE A 69 -0.86 4.56 -4.98
C ILE A 69 0.16 4.75 -3.86
N VAL A 70 -0.29 5.09 -2.67
CA VAL A 70 0.52 4.99 -1.45
C VAL A 70 -0.03 3.87 -0.59
N TYR A 71 0.69 2.77 -0.52
CA TYR A 71 0.28 1.56 0.17
C TYR A 71 0.87 1.51 1.58
N ALA A 72 0.03 1.81 2.57
CA ALA A 72 0.34 1.74 4.00
C ALA A 72 -0.61 0.80 4.76
N ALA A 73 -1.27 -0.13 4.05
CA ALA A 73 -2.17 -1.11 4.63
C ALA A 73 -1.43 -2.34 5.11
N TYR A 74 -1.83 -2.86 6.27
CA TYR A 74 -1.24 -4.03 6.91
C TYR A 74 -2.30 -4.83 7.65
N LYS A 75 -2.17 -6.16 7.62
CA LYS A 75 -2.98 -7.09 8.39
C LYS A 75 -2.07 -7.94 9.28
N GLU A 76 -2.20 -7.78 10.59
CA GLU A 76 -1.51 -8.60 11.60
C GLU A 76 -2.15 -9.99 11.71
N LEU A 77 -1.32 -11.03 11.72
CA LEU A 77 -1.67 -12.44 11.89
C LEU A 77 -0.69 -13.07 12.89
N PRO A 78 -1.07 -14.16 13.59
CA PRO A 78 -0.26 -14.72 14.68
C PRO A 78 1.13 -15.19 14.27
N THR A 79 1.29 -15.75 13.06
CA THR A 79 2.58 -16.27 12.59
C THR A 79 3.10 -15.55 11.37
N ARG A 80 4.44 -15.55 11.21
CA ARG A 80 5.12 -14.97 10.03
C ARG A 80 4.67 -15.61 8.71
N HIS A 81 4.34 -16.89 8.71
CA HIS A 81 3.82 -17.58 7.54
C HIS A 81 2.41 -17.09 7.17
N GLU A 82 1.52 -16.96 8.16
CA GLU A 82 0.16 -16.46 7.95
C GLU A 82 0.12 -14.98 7.53
N LEU A 83 1.16 -14.20 7.82
CA LEU A 83 1.26 -12.81 7.35
C LEU A 83 1.42 -12.71 5.83
N VAL A 84 2.05 -13.67 5.16
CA VAL A 84 2.47 -13.55 3.75
C VAL A 84 1.27 -13.43 2.81
N ALA A 85 0.47 -14.49 2.73
CA ALA A 85 -0.59 -14.55 1.72
C ALA A 85 -1.62 -13.40 1.83
N PRO A 86 -2.14 -13.04 3.02
CA PRO A 86 -3.10 -11.94 3.13
C PRO A 86 -2.50 -10.57 2.80
N ASN A 87 -1.28 -10.26 3.26
CA ASN A 87 -0.66 -8.96 2.99
C ASN A 87 -0.24 -8.80 1.52
N LEU A 88 0.20 -9.87 0.88
CA LEU A 88 0.44 -9.88 -0.56
C LEU A 88 -0.87 -9.74 -1.35
N ALA A 89 -1.92 -10.45 -0.95
CA ALA A 89 -3.22 -10.41 -1.64
C ALA A 89 -3.82 -9.00 -1.64
N MET A 90 -3.78 -8.29 -0.50
CA MET A 90 -4.27 -6.91 -0.42
C MET A 90 -3.55 -5.97 -1.39
N LEU A 91 -2.21 -6.08 -1.51
CA LEU A 91 -1.42 -5.27 -2.45
C LEU A 91 -1.72 -5.66 -3.91
N CYS A 92 -1.78 -6.96 -4.20
CA CYS A 92 -2.12 -7.48 -5.53
C CYS A 92 -3.48 -6.96 -6.00
N ASN A 93 -4.49 -7.00 -5.13
CA ASN A 93 -5.86 -6.61 -5.47
C ASN A 93 -5.93 -5.12 -5.86
N ILE A 94 -5.38 -4.22 -5.02
CA ILE A 94 -5.42 -2.79 -5.32
C ILE A 94 -4.62 -2.44 -6.58
N VAL A 95 -3.39 -2.94 -6.71
CA VAL A 95 -2.52 -2.60 -7.85
C VAL A 95 -3.14 -3.07 -9.15
N LYS A 96 -3.61 -4.33 -9.21
CA LYS A 96 -4.22 -4.88 -10.43
C LYS A 96 -5.52 -4.18 -10.80
N THR A 97 -6.36 -3.85 -9.82
CA THR A 97 -7.61 -3.13 -10.11
C THR A 97 -7.32 -1.71 -10.60
N VAL A 98 -6.43 -0.97 -9.94
CA VAL A 98 -6.11 0.41 -10.35
C VAL A 98 -5.38 0.45 -11.68
N GLU A 99 -4.48 -0.50 -11.95
CA GLU A 99 -3.84 -0.60 -13.27
C GLU A 99 -4.87 -0.75 -14.40
N GLN A 100 -5.91 -1.57 -14.18
CA GLN A 100 -6.95 -1.80 -15.18
C GLN A 100 -7.86 -0.58 -15.39
N THR A 101 -8.12 0.19 -14.33
CA THR A 101 -9.11 1.29 -14.36
C THR A 101 -8.48 2.65 -14.59
N SER A 102 -7.18 2.80 -14.31
CA SER A 102 -6.43 4.05 -14.39
C SER A 102 -5.15 3.86 -15.21
N PRO A 103 -5.22 3.97 -16.55
CA PRO A 103 -4.05 3.99 -17.43
C PRO A 103 -3.06 5.12 -17.12
N SER A 104 -3.49 6.11 -16.34
CA SER A 104 -2.70 7.24 -15.84
C SER A 104 -1.84 6.92 -14.62
N LEU A 105 -1.85 5.68 -14.11
CA LEU A 105 -1.00 5.29 -12.99
C LEU A 105 0.47 5.53 -13.35
N GLN A 106 1.21 6.17 -12.44
CA GLN A 106 2.61 6.61 -12.63
C GLN A 106 3.53 6.12 -11.54
N HIS A 107 3.01 5.78 -10.36
CA HIS A 107 3.86 5.36 -9.25
C HIS A 107 3.10 4.58 -8.17
N VAL A 108 3.75 3.55 -7.62
CA VAL A 108 3.28 2.83 -6.44
C VAL A 108 4.33 2.92 -5.33
N THR A 109 4.01 3.64 -4.26
CA THR A 109 4.83 3.71 -3.05
C THR A 109 4.40 2.62 -2.08
N LEU A 110 5.30 1.71 -1.73
CA LEU A 110 5.09 0.64 -0.76
C LEU A 110 5.74 0.99 0.58
N MET A 111 4.95 1.04 1.65
CA MET A 111 5.48 1.25 3.01
C MET A 111 5.84 -0.08 3.67
N GLN A 112 7.11 -0.21 4.08
CA GLN A 112 7.64 -1.36 4.82
C GLN A 112 8.19 -0.88 6.19
N GLY A 113 9.27 -1.48 6.69
CA GLY A 113 9.92 -1.06 7.93
C GLY A 113 11.06 -1.98 8.35
N GLY A 114 11.51 -1.82 9.59
CA GLY A 114 12.70 -2.50 10.13
C GLY A 114 12.66 -4.04 10.09
N LYS A 115 11.48 -4.65 9.91
CA LYS A 115 11.37 -6.10 9.70
C LYS A 115 12.13 -6.55 8.45
N ALA A 116 12.33 -5.68 7.45
CA ALA A 116 13.16 -5.98 6.27
C ALA A 116 14.61 -6.33 6.63
N TYR A 117 15.12 -5.82 7.74
CA TYR A 117 16.49 -6.07 8.23
C TYR A 117 16.54 -7.15 9.33
N GLY A 118 15.41 -7.79 9.65
CA GLY A 118 15.37 -8.86 10.64
C GLY A 118 15.24 -8.40 12.09
N CYS A 119 14.81 -7.15 12.36
CA CYS A 119 14.66 -6.65 13.74
C CYS A 119 13.72 -7.49 14.64
N HIS A 120 12.88 -8.32 14.03
CA HIS A 120 11.96 -9.24 14.69
C HIS A 120 12.56 -10.63 14.96
N LEU A 121 13.79 -10.88 14.52
CA LEU A 121 14.53 -12.14 14.69
C LEU A 121 15.62 -12.06 15.78
N GLY A 122 15.94 -10.85 16.22
CA GLY A 122 17.01 -10.59 17.20
C GLY A 122 17.96 -9.49 16.72
N PRO A 123 19.18 -9.44 17.27
CA PRO A 123 20.22 -8.52 16.81
C PRO A 123 20.51 -8.70 15.32
N PHE A 124 20.65 -7.58 14.61
CA PHE A 124 20.99 -7.52 13.19
C PHE A 124 22.11 -6.48 12.99
N PRO A 125 22.86 -6.54 11.88
CA PRO A 125 23.92 -5.56 11.60
C PRO A 125 23.39 -4.12 11.63
N THR A 126 24.13 -3.23 12.29
CA THR A 126 23.81 -1.80 12.35
C THR A 126 25.02 -0.96 11.93
N PRO A 127 24.82 0.15 11.21
CA PRO A 127 23.54 0.63 10.68
C PRO A 127 23.03 -0.30 9.56
N ALA A 128 21.72 -0.57 9.56
CA ALA A 128 21.09 -1.30 8.46
C ALA A 128 21.10 -0.45 7.18
N ARG A 129 21.27 -1.10 6.04
CA ARG A 129 21.40 -0.47 4.72
C ARG A 129 20.47 -1.12 3.71
N GLU A 130 19.98 -0.35 2.75
CA GLU A 130 19.02 -0.83 1.73
C GLU A 130 19.62 -1.86 0.77
N ASP A 131 20.95 -1.96 0.71
CA ASP A 131 21.69 -2.98 -0.05
C ASP A 131 22.03 -4.24 0.78
N ASP A 132 21.63 -4.29 2.05
CA ASP A 132 21.81 -5.48 2.88
C ASP A 132 21.03 -6.68 2.30
N PRO A 133 21.58 -7.91 2.40
CA PRO A 133 20.89 -9.09 1.91
C PRO A 133 19.61 -9.37 2.70
N ARG A 134 18.60 -9.92 2.01
CA ARG A 134 17.38 -10.42 2.66
C ARG A 134 17.72 -11.48 3.70
N HIS A 135 17.04 -11.42 4.84
CA HIS A 135 17.15 -12.46 5.86
C HIS A 135 16.29 -13.68 5.51
N ILE A 136 16.39 -14.74 6.32
CA ILE A 136 15.64 -15.98 6.11
C ILE A 136 14.13 -15.76 6.12
N SER A 137 13.44 -16.32 5.13
CA SER A 137 11.98 -16.34 5.00
C SER A 137 11.28 -17.07 6.16
N PRO A 138 9.98 -16.82 6.41
CA PRO A 138 9.08 -15.93 5.67
C PRO A 138 9.12 -14.46 6.12
N ASN A 139 9.01 -13.54 5.15
CA ASN A 139 8.78 -12.10 5.39
C ASN A 139 7.98 -11.49 4.22
N PHE A 140 6.72 -11.14 4.49
CA PHE A 140 5.80 -10.63 3.48
C PHE A 140 6.25 -9.34 2.78
N TYR A 141 7.19 -8.58 3.37
CA TYR A 141 7.80 -7.42 2.70
C TYR A 141 8.48 -7.82 1.40
N TYR A 142 9.20 -8.95 1.40
CA TYR A 142 9.92 -9.42 0.23
C TYR A 142 8.96 -9.87 -0.86
N ASP A 143 7.89 -10.60 -0.50
CA ASP A 143 6.85 -11.01 -1.45
C ASP A 143 6.14 -9.80 -2.09
N GLN A 144 5.85 -8.76 -1.31
CA GLN A 144 5.25 -7.52 -1.81
C GLN A 144 6.20 -6.76 -2.75
N GLU A 145 7.48 -6.65 -2.40
CA GLU A 145 8.50 -6.02 -3.23
C GLU A 145 8.70 -6.80 -4.55
N ASP A 146 8.83 -8.11 -4.48
CA ASP A 146 9.00 -8.99 -5.64
C ASP A 146 7.81 -8.89 -6.59
N PHE A 147 6.59 -8.88 -6.03
CA PHE A 147 5.38 -8.65 -6.83
C PHE A 147 5.47 -7.32 -7.58
N LEU A 148 5.78 -6.21 -6.92
CA LEU A 148 5.85 -4.91 -7.58
C LEU A 148 6.96 -4.87 -8.63
N ARG A 149 8.17 -5.35 -8.31
CA ARG A 149 9.31 -5.37 -9.25
C ARG A 149 9.02 -6.18 -10.50
N VAL A 150 8.38 -7.35 -10.36
CA VAL A 150 8.03 -8.20 -11.51
C VAL A 150 6.84 -7.62 -12.27
N HIS A 151 5.82 -7.12 -11.56
CA HIS A 151 4.58 -6.68 -12.18
C HIS A 151 4.71 -5.34 -12.91
N SER A 152 5.63 -4.46 -12.49
CA SER A 152 5.87 -3.17 -13.14
C SER A 152 6.71 -3.26 -14.42
N VAL A 153 7.30 -4.42 -14.76
CA VAL A 153 8.09 -4.58 -15.98
C VAL A 153 7.24 -4.25 -17.21
N GLY A 154 7.67 -3.24 -17.97
CA GLY A 154 6.97 -2.75 -19.16
C GLY A 154 5.72 -1.89 -18.88
N LYS A 155 5.45 -1.58 -17.60
CA LYS A 155 4.39 -0.65 -17.19
C LYS A 155 4.91 0.78 -17.16
N GLN A 156 3.98 1.74 -17.17
CA GLN A 156 4.30 3.17 -17.10
C GLN A 156 4.45 3.69 -15.66
N TRP A 157 4.31 2.80 -14.66
CA TRP A 157 4.31 3.10 -13.23
C TRP A 157 5.35 2.31 -12.45
#